data_AF-A0A285EBR7-F1
#
_entry.id   AF-A0A285EBR7-F1
#
_cell.length_a   1.000
_cell.length_b   1.000
_cell.length_c   1.000
_cell.angle_alpha   90.00
_cell.angle_beta   90.00
_cell.angle_gamma   90.00
#
_symmetry.space_group_name_H-M   'P 1'
#
loop_
_entity.id
_entity.type
_entity.pdbx_description
1 polymer ?
#
loop_
_entity_poly.entity_id
_entity_poly.type
_entity_poly.pdbx_seq_one_letter_code
_entity_poly.pdbx_strand_id
1 'polypeptide(L)'
;MFFLLARTSEGIRTDTTVETLAKLKLAFAKDGTITPGTASQISDGACAVVVMSAEEADELGLTPLAEIGAHGVVAGPDATLQTQASRAIQKACGVRALPPRNWT
;
A
#
# COMPACT_ATOMS: atom_id res chain seq x y z
N MET A 1 -3.79 -33.98 -2.71
CA MET A 1 -3.60 -32.59 -2.23
C MET A 1 -3.92 -31.69 -3.41
N PHE A 2 -5.03 -30.97 -3.35
CA PHE A 2 -5.45 -30.05 -4.42
C PHE A 2 -5.09 -28.63 -4.01
N PHE A 3 -4.30 -27.94 -4.83
CA PHE A 3 -4.10 -26.49 -4.70
C PHE A 3 -5.12 -25.80 -5.59
N LEU A 4 -5.97 -24.97 -4.98
CA LEU A 4 -6.82 -24.04 -5.72
C LEU A 4 -5.96 -22.83 -6.10
N LEU A 5 -5.79 -22.58 -7.40
CA LEU A 5 -5.12 -21.37 -7.88
C LEU A 5 -6.16 -20.26 -8.07
N ALA A 6 -6.22 -19.32 -7.14
CA ALA A 6 -6.97 -18.08 -7.31
C ALA A 6 -6.14 -17.10 -8.17
N ARG A 7 -6.73 -16.59 -9.26
CA ARG A 7 -6.09 -15.60 -10.15
C ARG A 7 -6.60 -14.17 -9.93
N THR A 8 -7.67 -14.00 -9.16
CA THR A 8 -8.37 -12.74 -8.98
C THR A 8 -8.45 -12.41 -7.50
N SER A 9 -8.32 -11.13 -7.16
CA SER A 9 -8.54 -10.66 -5.79
C SER A 9 -10.01 -10.85 -5.39
N GLU A 10 -10.24 -11.54 -4.28
CA GLU A 10 -11.60 -11.84 -3.78
C GLU A 10 -12.28 -10.63 -3.14
N GLY A 11 -11.50 -9.64 -2.69
CA GLY A 11 -12.03 -8.50 -1.93
C GLY A 11 -12.75 -7.42 -2.74
N ILE A 12 -12.76 -7.52 -4.08
CA ILE A 12 -13.38 -6.53 -4.97
C ILE A 12 -14.90 -6.69 -4.95
N ARG A 13 -15.62 -5.63 -4.52
CA ARG A 13 -17.09 -5.58 -4.46
C ARG A 13 -17.64 -4.66 -5.56
N THR A 14 -17.93 -5.22 -6.72
CA THR A 14 -18.31 -4.46 -7.94
C THR A 14 -19.68 -3.77 -7.85
N ASP A 15 -20.52 -4.19 -6.92
CA ASP A 15 -21.86 -3.69 -6.63
C ASP A 15 -21.89 -2.61 -5.53
N THR A 16 -20.73 -2.14 -5.07
CA THR A 16 -20.63 -1.11 -4.04
C THR A 16 -21.25 0.21 -4.52
N THR A 17 -22.16 0.78 -3.72
CA THR A 17 -22.75 2.11 -3.97
C THR A 17 -22.67 2.96 -2.71
N VAL A 18 -22.87 4.27 -2.86
CA VAL A 18 -22.90 5.20 -1.71
C VAL A 18 -24.01 4.82 -0.73
N GLU A 19 -25.18 4.44 -1.24
CA GLU A 19 -26.35 4.06 -0.44
C GLU A 19 -26.14 2.76 0.32
N THR A 20 -25.41 1.79 -0.25
CA THR A 20 -25.10 0.53 0.43
C THR A 20 -24.05 0.75 1.52
N LEU A 21 -23.05 1.59 1.27
CA LEU A 21 -22.03 1.97 2.26
C LEU A 21 -22.62 2.74 3.45
N ALA A 22 -23.53 3.70 3.18
CA ALA A 22 -24.13 4.54 4.22
C ALA A 22 -24.99 3.76 5.24
N LYS A 23 -25.44 2.55 4.90
CA LYS A 23 -26.25 1.69 5.77
C LYS A 23 -25.42 0.78 6.69
N LEU A 24 -24.09 0.75 6.52
CA LEU A 24 -23.22 -0.12 7.30
C LEU A 24 -23.11 0.34 8.76
N LYS A 25 -23.09 -0.62 9.68
CA LYS A 25 -22.92 -0.35 11.12
C LYS A 25 -21.48 0.09 11.41
N LEU A 26 -21.32 0.95 12.42
CA LEU A 26 -20.02 1.36 12.94
C LEU A 26 -19.31 0.16 13.59
N ALA A 27 -18.03 -0.02 13.26
CA ALA A 27 -17.28 -1.23 13.62
C ALA A 27 -16.66 -1.19 15.03
N PHE A 28 -16.30 -0.01 15.54
CA PHE A 28 -15.48 0.10 16.76
C PHE A 28 -16.10 0.92 17.90
N ALA A 29 -16.75 2.05 17.59
CA ALA A 29 -17.34 2.95 18.58
C ALA A 29 -18.74 3.39 18.16
N LYS A 30 -19.63 3.63 19.13
CA LYS A 30 -21.03 4.01 18.87
C LYS A 30 -21.17 5.39 18.21
N ASP A 31 -20.23 6.27 18.48
CA ASP A 31 -20.08 7.63 17.95
C ASP A 31 -18.90 7.75 16.97
N GLY A 32 -18.38 6.62 16.49
CA GLY A 32 -17.30 6.58 15.51
C GLY A 32 -17.77 6.82 14.07
N THR A 33 -16.82 6.71 13.13
CA THR A 33 -17.08 6.92 11.69
C THR A 33 -16.66 5.72 10.83
N ILE A 34 -15.95 4.74 11.40
CA ILE A 34 -15.38 3.63 10.65
C ILE A 34 -16.40 2.50 10.51
N THR A 35 -16.62 2.07 9.27
CA THR A 35 -17.43 0.90 8.93
C THR A 35 -16.56 -0.15 8.21
N PRO A 36 -17.02 -1.41 8.09
CA PRO A 36 -16.33 -2.42 7.28
C PRO A 36 -16.21 -2.07 5.79
N GLY A 37 -16.98 -1.10 5.30
CA GLY A 37 -16.90 -0.61 3.92
C GLY A 37 -15.83 0.47 3.71
N THR A 38 -15.43 1.16 4.77
CA THR A 38 -14.41 2.24 4.72
C THR A 38 -13.05 1.79 5.25
N ALA A 39 -12.91 0.53 5.64
CA ALA A 39 -11.68 -0.06 6.14
C ALA A 39 -11.20 -1.18 5.21
N SER A 40 -9.90 -1.48 5.26
CA SER A 40 -9.33 -2.63 4.57
C SER A 40 -9.93 -3.94 5.10
N GLN A 41 -10.08 -4.91 4.20
CA GLN A 41 -10.45 -6.26 4.59
C GLN A 41 -9.26 -6.98 5.23
N ILE A 42 -9.55 -7.94 6.10
CA ILE A 42 -8.55 -8.94 6.48
C ILE A 42 -8.32 -9.82 5.24
N SER A 43 -7.07 -10.02 4.86
CA SER A 43 -6.72 -10.73 3.64
C SER A 43 -5.46 -11.56 3.85
N ASP A 44 -5.44 -12.73 3.21
CA ASP A 44 -4.29 -13.63 3.21
C ASP A 44 -3.65 -13.62 1.82
N GLY A 45 -2.33 -13.42 1.75
CA GLY A 45 -1.60 -13.35 0.49
C GLY A 45 -0.08 -13.30 0.67
N ALA A 46 0.64 -13.56 -0.42
CA ALA A 46 2.09 -13.52 -0.47
C ALA A 46 2.58 -12.76 -1.72
N CYS A 47 3.74 -12.10 -1.60
CA CYS A 47 4.42 -11.41 -2.68
C CYS A 47 5.94 -11.55 -2.50
N ALA A 48 6.69 -11.60 -3.60
CA ALA A 48 8.15 -11.63 -3.60
C ALA A 48 8.68 -10.75 -4.74
N VAL A 49 9.80 -10.09 -4.50
CA VAL A 49 10.57 -9.34 -5.52
C VAL A 49 12.04 -9.74 -5.42
N VAL A 50 12.73 -9.76 -6.56
CA VAL A 50 14.18 -9.94 -6.61
C VAL A 50 14.82 -8.57 -6.73
N VAL A 51 15.77 -8.28 -5.85
CA VAL A 51 16.53 -7.02 -5.85
C VAL A 51 17.99 -7.35 -6.10
N MET A 52 18.61 -6.60 -7.01
CA MET A 52 20.02 -6.72 -7.38
C MET A 52 20.59 -5.35 -7.73
N SER A 53 21.91 -5.25 -7.86
CA SER A 53 22.57 -4.05 -8.37
C SER A 53 22.32 -3.90 -9.87
N ALA A 54 22.44 -2.67 -10.39
CA ALA A 54 22.35 -2.43 -11.82
C ALA A 54 23.49 -3.12 -12.60
N GLU A 55 24.69 -3.15 -12.03
CA GLU A 55 25.86 -3.81 -12.63
C GLU A 55 25.64 -5.33 -12.79
N GLU A 56 25.14 -6.01 -11.75
CA GLU A 56 24.82 -7.44 -11.84
C GLU A 56 23.71 -7.70 -12.86
N ALA A 57 22.69 -6.83 -12.91
CA ALA A 57 21.63 -6.95 -13.91
C ALA A 57 22.20 -6.82 -15.34
N ASP A 58 23.13 -5.90 -15.57
CA ASP A 58 23.79 -5.70 -16.87
C ASP A 58 24.69 -6.89 -17.24
N GLU A 59 25.49 -7.40 -16.30
CA GLU A 59 26.35 -8.58 -16.50
C GLU A 59 25.54 -9.83 -16.86
N LEU A 60 24.37 -10.00 -16.23
CA LEU A 60 23.44 -11.09 -16.50
C LEU A 60 22.53 -10.83 -17.72
N GLY A 61 22.62 -9.65 -18.36
CA GLY A 61 21.78 -9.27 -19.50
C GLY A 61 20.30 -9.16 -19.17
N LEU A 62 19.96 -8.88 -17.91
CA LEU A 62 18.58 -8.73 -17.43
C LEU A 62 18.09 -7.30 -17.65
N THR A 63 16.80 -7.12 -17.91
CA THR A 63 16.16 -5.80 -17.98
C THR A 63 15.42 -5.52 -16.67
N PRO A 64 15.87 -4.57 -15.84
CA PRO A 64 15.19 -4.22 -14.59
C PRO A 64 13.79 -3.65 -14.85
N LEU A 65 12.83 -3.96 -13.96
CA LEU A 65 11.46 -3.41 -14.03
C LEU A 65 11.37 -1.98 -13.48
N ALA A 66 12.21 -1.66 -12.51
CA ALA A 66 12.27 -0.36 -11.83
C ALA A 66 13.59 -0.20 -11.07
N GLU A 67 13.94 1.05 -10.75
CA GLU A 67 15.03 1.40 -9.83
C GLU A 67 14.46 1.79 -8.46
N ILE A 68 15.09 1.34 -7.37
CA ILE A 68 14.72 1.75 -6.01
C ILE A 68 15.34 3.13 -5.73
N GLY A 69 14.50 4.17 -5.76
CA GLY A 69 14.89 5.54 -5.47
C GLY A 69 15.01 5.88 -3.97
N ALA A 70 14.86 7.17 -3.64
CA ALA A 70 14.91 7.63 -2.25
C ALA A 70 13.74 7.04 -1.43
N HIS A 71 14.04 6.60 -0.21
CA HIS A 71 13.04 6.05 0.71
C HIS A 71 13.06 6.78 2.05
N GLY A 72 11.94 6.76 2.76
CA GLY A 72 11.76 7.44 4.03
C GLY A 72 11.18 6.52 5.08
N VAL A 73 11.81 6.47 6.25
CA VAL A 73 11.31 5.75 7.43
C VAL A 73 11.17 6.74 8.57
N VAL A 74 9.99 6.74 9.20
CA VAL A 74 9.65 7.56 10.35
C VAL A 74 8.98 6.69 11.40
N ALA A 75 9.18 7.04 12.67
CA ALA A 75 8.48 6.43 13.78
C ALA A 75 7.67 7.52 14.50
N GLY A 76 6.66 7.11 15.24
CA GLY A 76 5.95 7.98 16.16
C GLY A 76 5.40 7.15 17.31
N PRO A 77 5.46 7.63 18.55
CA PRO A 77 4.58 7.09 19.59
C PRO A 77 3.13 7.40 19.18
N ASP A 78 2.15 6.73 19.80
CA ASP A 78 0.71 7.08 19.78
C ASP A 78 -0.13 6.86 18.50
N ALA A 79 -1.35 7.41 18.49
CA ALA A 79 -2.36 7.31 17.45
C ALA A 79 -2.03 8.06 16.14
N THR A 80 -0.86 8.70 16.04
CA THR A 80 -0.39 9.39 14.83
C THR A 80 -0.03 8.46 13.67
N LEU A 81 -0.19 7.14 13.81
CA LEU A 81 0.12 6.12 12.78
C LEU A 81 -0.44 6.50 11.39
N GLN A 82 -1.67 7.01 11.34
CA GLN A 82 -2.34 7.44 10.10
C GLN A 82 -1.57 8.52 9.33
N THR A 83 -0.79 9.37 10.02
CA THR A 83 -0.03 10.47 9.41
C THR A 83 1.38 10.07 8.98
N GLN A 84 1.85 8.89 9.39
CA GLN A 84 3.25 8.49 9.21
C GLN A 84 3.61 8.28 7.74
N ALA A 85 2.67 7.82 6.91
CA ALA A 85 2.91 7.70 5.47
C ALA A 85 3.21 9.07 4.82
N SER A 86 2.45 10.11 5.16
CA SER A 86 2.69 11.48 4.66
C SER A 86 4.08 12.00 5.09
N ARG A 87 4.46 11.77 6.34
CA ARG A 87 5.78 12.16 6.88
C ARG A 87 6.93 11.36 6.25
N ALA A 88 6.74 10.06 6.02
CA ALA A 88 7.71 9.20 5.34
C ALA A 88 7.97 9.68 3.90
N ILE A 89 6.92 10.05 3.18
CA ILE A 89 7.02 10.62 1.83
C ILE A 89 7.79 11.94 1.87
N GLN A 90 7.45 12.86 2.79
CA GLN A 90 8.18 14.13 2.94
C GLN A 90 9.67 13.90 3.20
N LYS A 91 10.02 12.93 4.05
CA LYS A 91 11.42 12.55 4.32
C LYS A 91 12.11 12.00 3.07
N ALA A 92 11.48 11.10 2.33
CA ALA A 92 12.02 10.56 1.10
C ALA A 92 12.27 11.64 0.03
N CYS A 93 11.29 12.54 -0.17
CA CYS A 93 11.39 13.65 -1.13
C CYS A 93 12.44 14.68 -0.72
N GLY A 94 12.53 15.00 0.58
CA GLY A 94 13.50 15.96 1.12
C GLY A 94 14.96 15.55 0.89
N VAL A 95 15.26 14.25 0.92
CA VAL A 95 16.61 13.71 0.66
C VAL A 95 17.08 13.99 -0.77
N ARG A 96 16.17 14.09 -1.74
CA ARG A 96 16.51 14.25 -3.17
C ARG A 96 16.02 15.59 -3.76
N ALA A 97 15.56 16.52 -2.91
CA ALA A 97 14.92 17.78 -3.31
C ALA A 97 13.83 17.60 -4.40
N LEU A 98 13.16 16.44 -4.40
CA LEU A 98 12.13 16.12 -5.38
C LEU A 98 10.85 16.86 -4.99
N PRO A 99 10.23 17.65 -5.89
CA PRO A 99 8.94 18.24 -5.59
C PRO A 99 7.91 17.12 -5.41
N PRO A 100 6.97 17.21 -4.44
CA PRO A 100 5.97 16.18 -4.19
C PRO A 100 4.96 15.95 -5.34
N ARG A 101 5.18 16.54 -6.52
CA ARG A 101 4.27 16.52 -7.68
C ARG A 101 4.82 15.84 -8.94
N ASN A 102 6.07 15.40 -9.00
CA ASN A 102 6.63 14.84 -10.24
C ASN A 102 6.65 13.30 -10.24
N TRP A 103 5.47 12.67 -10.31
CA TRP A 103 5.27 11.21 -10.26
C TRP A 103 4.86 10.60 -11.61
N THR A 104 5.09 11.33 -12.71
CA THR A 104 4.93 10.86 -14.10
C THR A 104 6.28 10.53 -14.68
#